data_AF-A0AB73HC09-F1
#
_entry.id   AF-A0AB73HC09-F1
#
_cell.length_a   1.000
_cell.length_b   1.000
_cell.length_c   1.000
_cell.angle_alpha   90.00
_cell.angle_beta   90.00
_cell.angle_gamma   90.00
#
_symmetry.space_group_name_H-M   'P 1'
#
loop_
_entity.id
_entity.type
_entity.pdbx_description
1 polymer ?
#
loop_
_entity_poly.entity_id
_entity_poly.type
_entity_poly.pdbx_seq_one_letter_code
_entity_poly.pdbx_strand_id
1 'polypeptide(L)'
;MKKWKKSLRQIIVVLLLLYIIGLPIQNIVLANTNELSTTEKVITDEIEANTSNSESSASGTVPTLEEEAKSTVIDKSTQTSKETSSSEMVLEKRGILTGTSEVNPSEKQEASSATEQSEESPSTKAVTTGAFPNGSTATWNFDDATGTLTISGGTLVNPNKSIQNLTGIPVSEITDIVCEDKLFLSGSCQSLFYASAATNLDVSNFDTSQVTDMSYMFYGSVAINLDLSNFDTSSVTDMSGMLGDTAANLDLGSFDTSQVNNMSYMFDSSAATSLDLSNFDTSQVQEMSYMFYGSAATSLDLSNFDTSQVYDMSYMFADSVATSLDLSNFDTSQVTGMDYMFSGSAATSLDLSSFDTSQVNGMSYMFADSAATSLDLSSFDTSQVNGMSYMFADSAATSLDLSS
;
A
#
# COMPACT_ATOMS: atom_id res chain seq x y z
N MET A 1 -32.78 -36.69 5.84
CA MET A 1 -31.39 -36.52 6.37
C MET A 1 -30.28 -36.52 5.32
N LYS A 2 -30.28 -37.36 4.28
CA LYS A 2 -29.20 -37.35 3.25
C LYS A 2 -29.21 -36.12 2.30
N LYS A 3 -30.38 -35.54 1.98
CA LYS A 3 -30.47 -34.35 1.09
C LYS A 3 -29.93 -33.07 1.75
N TRP A 4 -30.17 -32.90 3.05
CA TRP A 4 -29.67 -31.75 3.81
C TRP A 4 -28.14 -31.72 3.95
N LYS A 5 -27.49 -32.89 4.13
CA LYS A 5 -26.02 -32.97 4.19
C LYS A 5 -25.34 -32.63 2.86
N LYS A 6 -25.99 -32.90 1.73
CA LYS A 6 -25.46 -32.57 0.38
C LYS A 6 -25.57 -31.07 0.11
N SER A 7 -26.69 -30.45 0.50
CA SER A 7 -26.90 -29.00 0.37
C SER A 7 -25.97 -28.21 1.29
N LEU A 8 -25.74 -28.68 2.52
CA LEU A 8 -24.80 -28.03 3.45
C LEU A 8 -23.34 -28.11 2.96
N ARG A 9 -22.92 -29.23 2.36
CA ARG A 9 -21.59 -29.35 1.75
C ARG A 9 -21.39 -28.43 0.55
N GLN A 10 -22.43 -28.22 -0.27
CA GLN A 10 -22.33 -27.29 -1.41
C GLN A 10 -22.26 -25.83 -0.96
N ILE A 11 -22.98 -25.46 0.11
CA ILE A 11 -22.93 -24.10 0.69
C ILE A 11 -21.54 -23.81 1.30
N ILE A 12 -20.95 -24.79 1.99
CA ILE A 12 -19.60 -24.64 2.57
C ILE A 12 -18.52 -24.51 1.48
N VAL A 13 -18.64 -25.26 0.37
CA VAL A 13 -17.70 -25.15 -0.77
C VAL A 13 -17.82 -23.80 -1.48
N VAL A 14 -19.04 -23.26 -1.60
CA VAL A 14 -19.25 -21.92 -2.19
C VAL A 14 -18.72 -20.80 -1.27
N LEU A 15 -18.88 -20.94 0.05
CA LEU A 15 -18.31 -19.98 1.02
C LEU A 15 -16.77 -20.02 1.04
N LEU A 16 -16.17 -21.20 0.93
CA LEU A 16 -14.72 -21.34 0.83
C LEU A 16 -14.16 -20.78 -0.49
N LEU A 17 -14.89 -20.92 -1.60
CA LEU A 17 -14.51 -20.32 -2.89
C LEU A 17 -14.66 -18.79 -2.89
N LEU A 18 -15.66 -18.24 -2.18
CA LEU A 18 -15.83 -16.80 -2.02
C LEU A 18 -14.74 -16.18 -1.11
N TYR A 19 -14.24 -16.93 -0.13
CA TYR A 19 -13.14 -16.50 0.75
C TYR A 19 -11.78 -16.42 0.02
N ILE A 20 -11.59 -17.22 -1.03
CA ILE A 20 -10.34 -17.25 -1.83
C ILE A 20 -10.29 -16.11 -2.86
N ILE A 21 -11.42 -15.46 -3.19
CA ILE A 21 -11.50 -14.47 -4.30
C ILE A 21 -11.55 -13.01 -3.79
N GLY A 22 -11.47 -12.75 -2.48
CA GLY A 22 -11.24 -11.39 -1.97
C GLY A 22 -12.27 -10.33 -2.40
N LEU A 23 -13.54 -10.67 -2.57
CA LEU A 23 -14.60 -9.70 -2.87
C LEU A 23 -15.30 -9.23 -1.57
N PRO A 24 -15.51 -7.91 -1.39
CA PRO A 24 -16.19 -7.39 -0.21
C PRO A 24 -17.68 -7.76 -0.22
N ILE A 25 -18.16 -8.26 0.91
CA ILE A 25 -19.55 -8.70 1.09
C ILE A 25 -20.44 -7.46 1.19
N GLN A 26 -21.17 -7.13 0.11
CA GLN A 26 -22.36 -6.29 0.21
C GLN A 26 -23.65 -7.11 0.03
N ASN A 27 -24.47 -7.09 1.07
CA ASN A 27 -25.91 -7.39 1.15
C ASN A 27 -26.53 -8.28 0.06
N ILE A 28 -26.57 -9.60 0.31
CA ILE A 28 -27.48 -10.51 -0.40
C ILE A 28 -28.85 -10.46 0.30
N VAL A 29 -29.78 -9.70 -0.27
CA VAL A 29 -31.21 -9.81 0.01
C VAL A 29 -31.75 -11.01 -0.78
N LEU A 30 -32.21 -12.06 -0.09
CA LEU A 30 -32.96 -13.15 -0.71
C LEU A 30 -34.39 -12.67 -1.04
N ALA A 31 -34.64 -12.34 -2.31
CA ALA A 31 -35.99 -12.18 -2.83
C ALA A 31 -36.54 -13.54 -3.31
N ASN A 32 -37.63 -13.96 -2.68
CA ASN A 32 -38.43 -15.13 -3.06
C ASN A 32 -39.14 -14.90 -4.40
N THR A 33 -39.20 -15.95 -5.21
CA THR A 33 -39.87 -16.04 -6.51
C THR A 33 -41.39 -15.83 -6.42
N ASN A 34 -41.95 -14.94 -7.23
CA ASN A 34 -43.27 -15.10 -7.84
C ASN A 34 -43.39 -14.24 -9.12
N GLU A 35 -44.21 -14.76 -10.03
CA GLU A 35 -44.19 -14.62 -11.49
C GLU A 35 -44.70 -13.32 -12.16
N LEU A 36 -44.34 -13.21 -13.46
CA LEU A 36 -45.00 -12.55 -14.62
C LEU A 36 -45.07 -11.01 -14.63
N SER A 37 -44.92 -10.28 -15.73
CA SER A 37 -45.07 -10.56 -17.17
C SER A 37 -44.40 -9.45 -17.99
N THR A 38 -43.86 -9.81 -19.15
CA THR A 38 -43.27 -8.97 -20.20
C THR A 38 -44.23 -7.93 -20.80
N THR A 39 -43.73 -6.74 -21.12
CA THR A 39 -44.12 -6.06 -22.37
C THR A 39 -42.95 -5.23 -22.89
N GLU A 40 -42.49 -5.63 -24.05
CA GLU A 40 -41.40 -5.09 -24.85
C GLU A 40 -41.88 -3.83 -25.60
N LYS A 41 -41.10 -2.76 -25.60
CA LYS A 41 -41.25 -1.68 -26.60
C LYS A 41 -39.87 -1.18 -27.01
N VAL A 42 -39.45 -1.68 -28.17
CA VAL A 42 -38.28 -1.26 -28.94
C VAL A 42 -38.47 0.17 -29.43
N ILE A 43 -37.50 1.04 -29.16
CA ILE A 43 -37.17 2.20 -30.00
C ILE A 43 -35.64 2.28 -30.08
N THR A 44 -35.14 1.99 -31.27
CA THR A 44 -33.78 2.27 -31.76
C THR A 44 -33.59 3.77 -31.98
N ASP A 45 -32.35 4.26 -31.81
CA ASP A 45 -31.64 5.23 -32.67
C ASP A 45 -30.21 5.35 -32.10
N GLU A 46 -29.23 4.72 -32.76
CA GLU A 46 -28.27 5.31 -33.70
C GLU A 46 -27.21 6.23 -33.06
N ILE A 47 -25.98 5.71 -33.06
CA ILE A 47 -24.73 6.38 -32.69
C ILE A 47 -24.11 6.91 -33.99
N GLU A 48 -23.88 8.21 -34.07
CA GLU A 48 -22.87 8.77 -34.96
C GLU A 48 -21.84 9.57 -34.17
N ALA A 49 -20.58 9.18 -34.36
CA ALA A 49 -19.41 9.92 -33.95
C ALA A 49 -19.14 11.05 -34.94
N ASN A 50 -18.68 12.21 -34.47
CA ASN A 50 -17.49 12.81 -35.07
C ASN A 50 -16.80 13.88 -34.21
N THR A 51 -15.49 13.87 -34.37
CA THR A 51 -14.43 14.73 -33.86
C THR A 51 -14.43 16.14 -34.45
N SER A 52 -13.94 17.12 -33.68
CA SER A 52 -12.78 17.99 -33.99
C SER A 52 -12.89 19.46 -33.49
N ASN A 53 -11.77 19.88 -32.88
CA ASN A 53 -11.10 21.19 -32.96
C ASN A 53 -11.72 22.49 -32.38
N SER A 54 -11.14 22.87 -31.23
CA SER A 54 -10.27 24.04 -30.99
C SER A 54 -10.65 25.47 -31.44
N GLU A 55 -10.36 26.38 -30.50
CA GLU A 55 -10.00 27.80 -30.62
C GLU A 55 -11.08 28.89 -30.46
N SER A 56 -11.02 29.52 -29.28
CA SER A 56 -10.66 30.94 -29.08
C SER A 56 -11.71 31.91 -28.52
N SER A 57 -11.20 32.64 -27.52
CA SER A 57 -11.44 34.06 -27.21
C SER A 57 -12.80 34.49 -26.64
N ALA A 58 -12.72 34.76 -25.34
CA ALA A 58 -12.84 36.08 -24.73
C ALA A 58 -14.20 36.81 -24.67
N SER A 59 -14.38 37.39 -23.48
CA SER A 59 -15.06 38.65 -23.20
C SER A 59 -16.55 38.58 -22.85
N GLY A 60 -16.82 38.84 -21.56
CA GLY A 60 -17.57 40.05 -21.24
C GLY A 60 -18.88 39.87 -20.48
N THR A 61 -18.86 40.39 -19.25
CA THR A 61 -19.93 41.14 -18.57
C THR A 61 -21.17 40.42 -18.03
N VAL A 62 -21.25 40.49 -16.70
CA VAL A 62 -22.41 40.44 -15.78
C VAL A 62 -23.43 41.55 -16.15
N PRO A 63 -24.75 41.36 -15.97
CA PRO A 63 -25.41 41.85 -14.75
C PRO A 63 -26.45 40.89 -14.12
N THR A 64 -26.35 40.78 -12.79
CA THR A 64 -27.39 40.75 -11.75
C THR A 64 -28.86 40.74 -12.16
N LEU A 65 -29.67 39.87 -11.54
CA LEU A 65 -30.95 40.23 -10.91
C LEU A 65 -31.26 39.31 -9.71
N GLU A 66 -31.63 39.96 -8.61
CA GLU A 66 -32.24 39.44 -7.38
C GLU A 66 -33.59 38.76 -7.66
N GLU A 67 -33.98 37.75 -6.87
CA GLU A 67 -35.23 37.83 -6.09
C GLU A 67 -35.28 36.76 -4.98
N GLU A 68 -35.99 37.14 -3.92
CA GLU A 68 -36.01 36.56 -2.59
C GLU A 68 -36.88 35.30 -2.42
N ALA A 69 -36.54 34.59 -1.32
CA ALA A 69 -37.44 34.00 -0.31
C ALA A 69 -38.57 33.03 -0.73
N LYS A 70 -38.63 31.88 -0.04
CA LYS A 70 -39.46 31.74 1.19
C LYS A 70 -39.56 30.27 1.65
N SER A 71 -39.01 30.03 2.84
CA SER A 71 -39.57 29.25 3.97
C SER A 71 -40.67 28.21 3.69
N THR A 72 -40.44 26.97 4.15
CA THR A 72 -41.39 26.32 5.09
C THR A 72 -40.72 25.25 5.95
N VAL A 73 -41.13 25.26 7.22
CA VAL A 73 -40.74 24.41 8.35
C VAL A 73 -41.69 23.20 8.45
N ILE A 74 -41.31 22.22 9.29
CA ILE A 74 -42.09 21.14 9.95
C ILE A 74 -41.84 19.75 9.27
N ASP A 75 -41.47 18.65 9.94
CA ASP A 75 -41.53 18.28 11.36
C ASP A 75 -40.39 17.35 11.79
N LYS A 76 -40.17 17.34 13.10
CA LYS A 76 -39.37 16.39 13.89
C LYS A 76 -39.95 14.98 13.80
N SER A 77 -39.07 13.98 13.83
CA SER A 77 -39.30 12.84 14.71
C SER A 77 -38.01 12.37 15.37
N THR A 78 -38.14 12.26 16.68
CA THR A 78 -37.16 11.91 17.69
C THR A 78 -37.00 10.40 17.74
N GLN A 79 -35.77 9.88 17.88
CA GLN A 79 -35.58 8.69 18.71
C GLN A 79 -34.22 8.74 19.42
N THR A 80 -34.31 8.52 20.72
CA THR A 80 -33.26 8.56 21.73
C THR A 80 -32.89 7.15 22.14
N SER A 81 -31.65 7.00 22.64
CA SER A 81 -31.07 5.91 23.45
C SER A 81 -30.56 4.69 22.66
N LYS A 82 -29.40 4.10 22.96
CA LYS A 82 -28.66 4.05 24.23
C LYS A 82 -27.24 3.52 23.98
N GLU A 83 -26.24 4.12 24.63
CA GLU A 83 -24.92 3.51 24.82
C GLU A 83 -25.00 2.23 25.66
N THR A 84 -24.09 1.28 25.42
CA THR A 84 -23.32 0.64 26.51
C THR A 84 -22.06 -0.05 25.96
N SER A 85 -20.94 0.28 26.61
CA SER A 85 -19.58 -0.21 26.43
C SER A 85 -19.32 -1.55 27.14
N SER A 86 -18.49 -2.41 26.57
CA SER A 86 -17.35 -3.15 27.20
C SER A 86 -16.74 -4.10 26.17
N SER A 87 -15.50 -3.91 25.72
CA SER A 87 -14.23 -4.39 26.31
C SER A 87 -14.21 -5.87 26.69
N GLU A 88 -13.46 -6.67 25.91
CA GLU A 88 -12.66 -7.79 26.42
C GLU A 88 -11.60 -8.21 25.39
N MET A 89 -10.34 -8.08 25.81
CA MET A 89 -9.12 -8.49 25.14
C MET A 89 -8.70 -9.81 25.81
N VAL A 90 -8.51 -10.90 25.05
CA VAL A 90 -7.95 -12.14 25.59
C VAL A 90 -6.73 -12.55 24.77
N LEU A 91 -5.57 -12.39 25.39
CA LEU A 91 -4.31 -13.05 25.08
C LEU A 91 -4.41 -14.55 25.39
N GLU A 92 -4.08 -15.41 24.42
CA GLU A 92 -3.63 -16.78 24.73
C GLU A 92 -2.20 -17.04 24.22
N LYS A 93 -1.32 -16.81 25.19
CA LYS A 93 -0.05 -17.47 25.53
C LYS A 93 0.35 -18.74 24.75
N ARG A 94 1.56 -18.66 24.19
CA ARG A 94 2.46 -19.75 23.77
C ARG A 94 2.62 -20.86 24.82
N GLY A 95 2.51 -22.11 24.39
CA GLY A 95 2.94 -23.31 25.11
C GLY A 95 4.16 -23.96 24.47
N ILE A 96 5.33 -23.78 25.09
CA ILE A 96 6.57 -24.51 24.82
C ILE A 96 6.47 -25.86 25.54
N LEU A 97 6.76 -26.96 24.84
CA LEU A 97 7.03 -28.25 25.47
C LEU A 97 8.41 -28.76 25.01
N THR A 98 9.34 -28.66 25.94
CA THR A 98 10.62 -29.36 25.99
C THR A 98 10.40 -30.84 26.32
N GLY A 99 11.13 -31.73 25.67
CA GLY A 99 11.17 -33.15 26.02
C GLY A 99 12.25 -33.91 25.28
N THR A 100 13.48 -33.82 25.77
CA THR A 100 14.60 -34.73 25.48
C THR A 100 14.33 -36.11 26.07
N SER A 101 14.71 -37.19 25.39
CA SER A 101 15.34 -38.38 26.01
C SER A 101 15.97 -39.34 24.98
N GLU A 102 17.03 -39.97 25.44
CA GLU A 102 18.10 -40.72 24.77
C GLU A 102 17.73 -42.11 24.20
N VAL A 103 18.32 -42.41 23.02
CA VAL A 103 19.19 -43.56 22.64
C VAL A 103 19.22 -44.83 23.53
N ASN A 104 18.89 -46.02 22.99
CA ASN A 104 19.81 -47.05 22.43
C ASN A 104 19.10 -48.44 22.21
N PRO A 105 19.73 -49.56 21.72
CA PRO A 105 19.44 -50.11 20.39
C PRO A 105 19.08 -51.63 20.38
N SER A 106 19.00 -52.17 19.15
CA SER A 106 19.21 -53.58 18.74
C SER A 106 18.00 -54.48 18.47
N GLU A 107 17.99 -54.95 17.21
CA GLU A 107 17.91 -56.35 16.75
C GLU A 107 16.76 -56.75 15.79
N LYS A 108 17.11 -56.69 14.49
CA LYS A 108 16.96 -57.69 13.43
C LYS A 108 15.83 -58.74 13.55
N GLN A 109 14.88 -58.70 12.60
CA GLN A 109 14.40 -59.92 11.92
C GLN A 109 13.76 -59.62 10.55
N GLU A 110 14.16 -60.42 9.57
CA GLU A 110 13.73 -60.41 8.17
C GLU A 110 12.28 -60.85 8.01
N ALA A 111 11.54 -60.21 7.09
CA ALA A 111 10.53 -60.88 6.29
C ALA A 111 10.30 -60.13 4.98
N SER A 112 10.63 -60.82 3.89
CA SER A 112 10.42 -60.48 2.50
C SER A 112 8.94 -60.28 2.15
N SER A 113 8.61 -59.15 1.53
CA SER A 113 7.51 -59.08 0.55
C SER A 113 7.87 -58.09 -0.54
N ALA A 114 8.19 -58.64 -1.71
CA ALA A 114 8.35 -57.91 -2.95
C ALA A 114 7.12 -57.03 -3.21
N THR A 115 7.35 -55.73 -3.24
CA THR A 115 6.39 -54.76 -3.75
C THR A 115 7.11 -54.07 -4.90
N GLU A 116 6.49 -54.14 -6.08
CA GLU A 116 7.00 -53.58 -7.32
C GLU A 116 7.41 -52.13 -7.11
N GLN A 117 8.71 -51.89 -7.27
CA GLN A 117 9.32 -50.60 -7.35
C GLN A 117 8.79 -49.94 -8.63
N SER A 118 7.70 -49.18 -8.52
CA SER A 118 7.49 -48.09 -9.44
C SER A 118 8.63 -47.11 -9.19
N GLU A 119 9.68 -47.21 -10.01
CA GLU A 119 10.57 -46.08 -10.23
C GLU A 119 9.68 -44.93 -10.69
N GLU A 120 9.25 -44.08 -9.76
CA GLU A 120 9.05 -42.68 -10.11
C GLU A 120 10.41 -42.22 -10.60
N SER A 121 10.59 -42.20 -11.92
CA SER A 121 11.59 -41.36 -12.56
C SER A 121 11.55 -40.02 -11.82
N PRO A 122 12.68 -39.51 -11.30
CA PRO A 122 12.67 -38.17 -10.74
C PRO A 122 12.11 -37.29 -11.85
N SER A 123 11.02 -36.58 -11.59
CA SER A 123 10.56 -35.56 -12.52
C SER A 123 11.70 -34.56 -12.58
N THR A 124 12.57 -34.69 -13.57
CA THR A 124 13.59 -33.70 -13.88
C THR A 124 12.83 -32.54 -14.49
N LYS A 125 12.25 -31.78 -13.57
CA LYS A 125 11.50 -30.57 -13.78
C LYS A 125 12.43 -29.53 -14.44
N ALA A 126 11.86 -28.72 -15.32
CA ALA A 126 12.60 -28.06 -16.39
C ALA A 126 13.31 -26.80 -15.87
N VAL A 127 14.62 -26.89 -15.76
CA VAL A 127 15.51 -25.76 -15.50
C VAL A 127 15.48 -24.81 -16.70
N THR A 128 14.96 -23.59 -16.50
CA THR A 128 14.83 -22.57 -17.56
C THR A 128 15.78 -21.42 -17.28
N THR A 129 16.62 -21.07 -18.26
CA THR A 129 17.65 -20.03 -18.12
C THR A 129 17.45 -18.87 -19.09
N GLY A 130 17.93 -17.69 -18.73
CA GLY A 130 17.99 -16.55 -19.63
C GLY A 130 18.99 -15.48 -19.21
N ALA A 131 18.98 -14.37 -19.95
CA ALA A 131 19.80 -13.19 -19.67
C ALA A 131 18.91 -11.98 -19.36
N PHE A 132 19.46 -11.02 -18.62
CA PHE A 132 18.81 -9.73 -18.41
C PHE A 132 19.05 -8.78 -19.60
N PRO A 133 18.13 -7.81 -19.83
CA PRO A 133 18.24 -6.87 -20.95
C PRO A 133 19.34 -5.81 -20.75
N ASN A 134 19.40 -4.82 -21.66
CA ASN A 134 20.16 -3.57 -21.51
C ASN A 134 21.69 -3.73 -21.41
N GLY A 135 22.24 -4.84 -21.90
CA GLY A 135 23.67 -5.12 -21.80
C GLY A 135 24.12 -5.58 -20.41
N SER A 136 23.17 -5.99 -19.57
CA SER A 136 23.44 -6.70 -18.31
C SER A 136 24.23 -7.97 -18.58
N THR A 137 25.22 -8.27 -17.72
CA THR A 137 26.00 -9.51 -17.83
C THR A 137 25.48 -10.63 -16.95
N ALA A 138 24.68 -10.29 -15.93
CA ALA A 138 24.02 -11.29 -15.10
C ALA A 138 23.05 -12.14 -15.93
N THR A 139 22.94 -13.40 -15.56
CA THR A 139 21.99 -14.37 -16.11
C THR A 139 21.07 -14.87 -15.01
N TRP A 140 19.97 -15.49 -15.38
CA TRP A 140 19.05 -16.10 -14.42
C TRP A 140 18.76 -17.55 -14.79
N ASN A 141 18.43 -18.32 -13.76
CA ASN A 141 18.02 -19.70 -13.83
C ASN A 141 16.80 -19.93 -12.93
N PHE A 142 15.74 -20.54 -13.44
CA PHE A 142 14.56 -20.88 -12.68
C PHE A 142 14.40 -22.40 -12.58
N ASP A 143 14.31 -22.89 -11.35
CA ASP A 143 13.97 -24.27 -11.03
C ASP A 143 12.49 -24.35 -10.62
N ASP A 144 11.67 -24.92 -11.50
CA ASP A 144 10.23 -25.10 -11.30
C ASP A 144 9.90 -26.15 -10.23
N ALA A 145 10.84 -26.97 -9.79
CA ALA A 145 10.64 -27.93 -8.70
C ALA A 145 10.62 -27.24 -7.35
N THR A 146 11.49 -26.26 -7.19
CA THR A 146 11.70 -25.52 -5.94
C THR A 146 11.03 -24.16 -5.94
N GLY A 147 10.74 -23.58 -7.11
CA GLY A 147 10.28 -22.21 -7.25
C GLY A 147 11.40 -21.19 -7.03
N THR A 148 12.66 -21.61 -7.14
CA THR A 148 13.85 -20.77 -6.94
C THR A 148 14.29 -20.11 -8.24
N LEU A 149 14.40 -18.78 -8.22
CA LEU A 149 15.10 -17.99 -9.23
C LEU A 149 16.52 -17.69 -8.73
N THR A 150 17.50 -18.29 -9.39
CA THR A 150 18.92 -18.03 -9.14
C THR A 150 19.44 -16.99 -10.13
N ILE A 151 20.07 -15.92 -9.62
CA ILE A 151 20.70 -14.88 -10.42
C ILE A 151 22.22 -15.00 -10.27
N SER A 152 22.94 -15.08 -11.40
CA SER A 152 24.40 -15.12 -11.39
C SER A 152 25.00 -13.75 -11.13
N GLY A 153 26.25 -13.68 -10.70
CA GLY A 153 26.96 -12.41 -10.53
C GLY A 153 27.17 -11.64 -11.84
N GLY A 154 27.50 -10.36 -11.72
CA GLY A 154 27.75 -9.48 -12.86
C GLY A 154 27.02 -8.15 -12.73
N THR A 155 26.66 -7.55 -13.86
CA THR A 155 25.95 -6.26 -13.90
C THR A 155 24.47 -6.44 -14.21
N LEU A 156 23.65 -5.59 -13.58
CA LEU A 156 22.27 -5.33 -13.93
C LEU A 156 22.12 -3.86 -14.28
N VAL A 157 21.90 -3.58 -15.57
CA VAL A 157 21.85 -2.21 -16.10
C VAL A 157 20.41 -1.84 -16.39
N ASN A 158 19.90 -0.81 -15.72
CA ASN A 158 18.49 -0.41 -15.78
C ASN A 158 17.52 -1.61 -15.68
N PRO A 159 17.58 -2.44 -14.62
CA PRO A 159 16.80 -3.67 -14.54
C PRO A 159 15.30 -3.46 -14.26
N ASN A 160 14.72 -2.35 -14.72
CA ASN A 160 13.32 -1.99 -14.52
C ASN A 160 12.37 -3.13 -14.88
N LYS A 161 11.52 -3.50 -13.91
CA LYS A 161 10.53 -4.58 -14.03
C LYS A 161 11.11 -5.91 -14.55
N SER A 162 12.41 -6.14 -14.38
CA SER A 162 13.08 -7.23 -15.10
C SER A 162 12.63 -8.61 -14.63
N ILE A 163 12.29 -8.77 -13.35
CA ILE A 163 11.77 -10.04 -12.81
C ILE A 163 10.36 -10.31 -13.32
N GLN A 164 9.50 -9.27 -13.38
CA GLN A 164 8.12 -9.36 -13.86
C GLN A 164 8.07 -9.63 -15.38
N ASN A 165 9.12 -9.23 -16.10
CA ASN A 165 9.23 -9.38 -17.54
C ASN A 165 9.98 -10.65 -17.98
N LEU A 166 10.37 -11.54 -17.05
CA LEU A 166 10.97 -12.82 -17.43
C LEU A 166 9.96 -13.64 -18.22
N THR A 167 10.41 -14.17 -19.36
CA THR A 167 9.55 -14.95 -20.27
C THR A 167 9.94 -16.43 -20.23
N GLY A 168 8.96 -17.30 -20.48
CA GLY A 168 9.18 -18.75 -20.47
C GLY A 168 9.11 -19.40 -19.09
N ILE A 169 8.83 -18.63 -18.04
CA ILE A 169 8.62 -19.12 -16.66
C ILE A 169 7.36 -18.52 -16.05
N PRO A 170 6.68 -19.22 -15.13
CA PRO A 170 5.57 -18.67 -14.37
C PRO A 170 6.12 -17.75 -13.26
N VAL A 171 6.28 -16.45 -13.54
CA VAL A 171 6.85 -15.48 -12.57
C VAL A 171 6.13 -15.45 -11.22
N SER A 172 4.82 -15.76 -11.19
CA SER A 172 4.02 -15.89 -9.97
C SER A 172 4.38 -17.09 -9.10
N GLU A 173 5.13 -18.06 -9.63
CA GLU A 173 5.61 -19.24 -8.90
C GLU A 173 7.05 -19.06 -8.37
N ILE A 174 7.68 -17.89 -8.61
CA ILE A 174 8.96 -17.55 -7.97
C ILE A 174 8.69 -17.26 -6.50
N THR A 175 9.12 -18.19 -5.64
CA THR A 175 8.91 -18.13 -4.19
C THR A 175 10.21 -17.91 -3.41
N ASP A 176 11.35 -18.04 -4.09
CA ASP A 176 12.69 -17.89 -3.56
C ASP A 176 13.60 -17.22 -4.60
N ILE A 177 14.34 -16.19 -4.21
CA ILE A 177 15.29 -15.48 -5.08
C ILE A 177 16.67 -15.46 -4.40
N VAL A 178 17.66 -16.01 -5.10
CA VAL A 178 19.03 -16.17 -4.59
C VAL A 178 20.03 -15.60 -5.60
N CYS A 179 21.02 -14.86 -5.10
CA CYS A 179 22.13 -14.33 -5.90
C CYS A 179 23.41 -15.11 -5.62
N GLU A 180 24.02 -15.71 -6.65
CA GLU A 180 25.19 -16.60 -6.47
C GLU A 180 26.49 -15.86 -6.15
N ASP A 181 26.61 -14.63 -6.66
CA ASP A 181 27.80 -13.78 -6.53
C ASP A 181 27.37 -12.31 -6.61
N LYS A 182 28.31 -11.39 -6.44
CA LYS A 182 28.05 -9.95 -6.39
C LYS A 182 27.38 -9.43 -7.67
N LEU A 183 26.35 -8.61 -7.46
CA LEU A 183 25.59 -7.95 -8.52
C LEU A 183 25.81 -6.43 -8.44
N PHE A 184 26.26 -5.84 -9.53
CA PHE A 184 26.45 -4.40 -9.67
C PHE A 184 25.24 -3.79 -10.38
N LEU A 185 24.38 -3.13 -9.62
CA LEU A 185 23.16 -2.50 -10.13
C LEU A 185 23.47 -1.06 -10.53
N SER A 186 22.87 -0.60 -11.64
CA SER A 186 23.08 0.76 -12.12
C SER A 186 21.86 1.33 -12.84
N GLY A 187 21.71 2.65 -12.77
CA GLY A 187 20.59 3.38 -13.35
C GLY A 187 19.30 3.15 -12.58
N SER A 188 18.19 2.96 -13.29
CA SER A 188 16.87 2.75 -12.69
C SER A 188 16.68 1.27 -12.32
N CYS A 189 16.33 1.02 -11.06
CA CYS A 189 15.91 -0.28 -10.53
C CYS A 189 14.41 -0.30 -10.23
N GLN A 190 13.66 0.55 -10.93
CA GLN A 190 12.24 0.72 -10.74
C GLN A 190 11.52 -0.63 -10.80
N SER A 191 10.71 -0.89 -9.78
CA SER A 191 9.85 -2.07 -9.72
C SER A 191 10.59 -3.41 -9.85
N LEU A 192 11.89 -3.51 -9.56
CA LEU A 192 12.66 -4.75 -9.77
C LEU A 192 12.01 -5.97 -9.09
N PHE A 193 11.49 -5.81 -7.87
CA PHE A 193 10.78 -6.83 -7.09
C PHE A 193 9.34 -6.44 -6.76
N TYR A 194 8.72 -5.60 -7.59
CA TYR A 194 7.32 -5.22 -7.47
C TYR A 194 6.41 -6.45 -7.41
N ALA A 195 5.54 -6.48 -6.40
CA ALA A 195 4.59 -7.56 -6.10
C ALA A 195 5.23 -8.96 -6.11
N SER A 196 6.51 -9.05 -5.73
CA SER A 196 7.23 -10.33 -5.71
C SER A 196 6.60 -11.29 -4.71
N ALA A 197 6.29 -12.50 -5.16
CA ALA A 197 5.80 -13.61 -4.33
C ALA A 197 6.94 -14.33 -3.58
N ALA A 198 8.18 -13.89 -3.75
CA ALA A 198 9.34 -14.47 -3.08
C ALA A 198 9.32 -14.16 -1.59
N THR A 199 9.14 -15.20 -0.78
CA THR A 199 9.19 -15.08 0.70
C THR A 199 10.62 -14.98 1.21
N ASN A 200 11.56 -15.54 0.46
CA ASN A 200 13.00 -15.37 0.65
C ASN A 200 13.57 -14.57 -0.53
N LEU A 201 14.18 -13.43 -0.21
CA LEU A 201 14.76 -12.50 -1.17
C LEU A 201 16.13 -12.05 -0.65
N ASP A 202 17.19 -12.70 -1.11
CA ASP A 202 18.55 -12.37 -0.71
C ASP A 202 19.13 -11.26 -1.59
N VAL A 203 19.20 -10.05 -1.03
CA VAL A 203 19.80 -8.85 -1.65
C VAL A 203 21.18 -8.52 -1.07
N SER A 204 21.77 -9.40 -0.26
CA SER A 204 23.05 -9.13 0.41
C SER A 204 24.22 -8.94 -0.56
N ASN A 205 24.11 -9.53 -1.77
CA ASN A 205 25.11 -9.44 -2.84
C ASN A 205 24.96 -8.19 -3.73
N PHE A 206 24.07 -7.27 -3.41
CA PHE A 206 23.82 -6.09 -4.23
C PHE A 206 24.85 -4.99 -3.96
N ASP A 207 25.33 -4.38 -5.03
CA ASP A 207 26.04 -3.11 -5.02
C ASP A 207 25.16 -2.08 -5.72
N THR A 208 24.57 -1.19 -4.93
CA THR A 208 23.61 -0.19 -5.42
C THR A 208 24.23 1.21 -5.59
N SER A 209 25.56 1.33 -5.46
CA SER A 209 26.26 2.61 -5.48
C SER A 209 26.10 3.43 -6.78
N GLN A 210 25.59 2.82 -7.85
CA GLN A 210 25.32 3.46 -9.14
C GLN A 210 23.82 3.50 -9.50
N VAL A 211 22.94 3.16 -8.56
CA VAL A 211 21.49 3.23 -8.72
C VAL A 211 21.01 4.65 -8.48
N THR A 212 20.17 5.16 -9.37
CA THR A 212 19.63 6.52 -9.31
C THR A 212 18.12 6.56 -9.02
N ASP A 213 17.43 5.45 -9.22
CA ASP A 213 15.97 5.35 -9.06
C ASP A 213 15.64 3.97 -8.48
N MET A 214 15.01 3.97 -7.30
CA MET A 214 14.54 2.78 -6.57
C MET A 214 13.01 2.78 -6.45
N SER A 215 12.31 3.55 -7.28
CA SER A 215 10.85 3.68 -7.23
C SER A 215 10.17 2.32 -7.33
N TYR A 216 9.28 2.03 -6.40
CA TYR A 216 8.50 0.80 -6.31
C TYR A 216 9.34 -0.49 -6.26
N MET A 217 10.63 -0.42 -5.92
CA MET A 217 11.55 -1.56 -6.04
C MET A 217 11.06 -2.80 -5.28
N PHE A 218 10.51 -2.62 -4.08
CA PHE A 218 9.94 -3.70 -3.25
C PHE A 218 8.44 -3.54 -2.98
N TYR A 219 7.75 -2.67 -3.72
CA TYR A 219 6.34 -2.39 -3.47
C TYR A 219 5.50 -3.67 -3.56
N GLY A 220 4.73 -4.01 -2.53
CA GLY A 220 3.90 -5.21 -2.48
C GLY A 220 4.69 -6.53 -2.37
N SER A 221 6.00 -6.47 -2.05
CA SER A 221 6.81 -7.68 -1.86
C SER A 221 6.42 -8.39 -0.56
N VAL A 222 6.21 -9.71 -0.64
CA VAL A 222 5.88 -10.56 0.52
C VAL A 222 7.11 -11.05 1.28
N ALA A 223 8.29 -10.54 0.97
CA ALA A 223 9.53 -10.91 1.64
C ALA A 223 9.44 -10.59 3.14
N ILE A 224 9.70 -11.59 3.98
CA ILE A 224 9.54 -11.47 5.45
C ILE A 224 10.79 -10.83 6.08
N ASN A 225 11.95 -11.11 5.50
CA ASN A 225 13.23 -10.52 5.89
C ASN A 225 13.82 -9.83 4.66
N LEU A 226 14.07 -8.54 4.77
CA LEU A 226 14.72 -7.75 3.74
C LEU A 226 15.86 -6.97 4.38
N ASP A 227 17.08 -7.53 4.29
CA ASP A 227 18.29 -6.89 4.81
C ASP A 227 18.81 -5.86 3.81
N LEU A 228 18.59 -4.58 4.11
CA LEU A 228 18.98 -3.45 3.28
C LEU A 228 20.30 -2.80 3.73
N SER A 229 21.02 -3.40 4.68
CA SER A 229 22.22 -2.80 5.27
C SER A 229 23.36 -2.54 4.28
N ASN A 230 23.41 -3.27 3.15
CA ASN A 230 24.39 -3.09 2.09
C ASN A 230 23.97 -2.07 1.01
N PHE A 231 22.78 -1.48 1.12
CA PHE A 231 22.31 -0.50 0.13
C PHE A 231 23.05 0.82 0.32
N ASP A 232 23.77 1.22 -0.71
CA ASP A 232 24.23 2.59 -0.91
C ASP A 232 23.15 3.33 -1.71
N THR A 233 22.50 4.31 -1.06
CA THR A 233 21.45 5.12 -1.66
C THR A 233 21.89 6.55 -1.97
N SER A 234 23.19 6.88 -1.82
CA SER A 234 23.69 8.26 -1.90
C SER A 234 23.52 8.91 -3.28
N SER A 235 23.23 8.11 -4.32
CA SER A 235 22.99 8.56 -5.69
C SER A 235 21.51 8.49 -6.10
N VAL A 236 20.63 8.01 -5.22
CA VAL A 236 19.21 7.79 -5.52
C VAL A 236 18.46 9.12 -5.41
N THR A 237 17.67 9.42 -6.44
CA THR A 237 16.85 10.64 -6.49
C THR A 237 15.35 10.36 -6.33
N ASP A 238 14.91 9.12 -6.58
CA ASP A 238 13.51 8.69 -6.49
C ASP A 238 13.40 7.41 -5.65
N MET A 239 12.67 7.49 -4.54
CA MET A 239 12.33 6.38 -3.65
C MET A 239 10.81 6.15 -3.56
N SER A 240 10.05 6.71 -4.49
CA SER A 240 8.58 6.64 -4.44
C SER A 240 8.11 5.19 -4.40
N GLY A 241 7.26 4.85 -3.43
CA GLY A 241 6.73 3.49 -3.27
C GLY A 241 7.77 2.41 -2.97
N MET A 242 9.04 2.73 -2.70
CA MET A 242 10.11 1.72 -2.60
C MET A 242 9.76 0.60 -1.61
N LEU A 243 9.14 0.95 -0.48
CA LEU A 243 8.83 0.07 0.65
C LEU A 243 7.33 0.04 0.98
N GLY A 244 6.48 0.42 0.04
CA GLY A 244 5.02 0.35 0.19
C GLY A 244 4.49 -1.09 0.13
N ASP A 245 3.44 -1.40 0.89
CA ASP A 245 2.79 -2.70 1.00
C ASP A 245 3.80 -3.83 1.29
N THR A 246 4.83 -3.51 2.08
CA THR A 246 5.87 -4.46 2.49
C THR A 246 5.54 -5.09 3.84
N ALA A 247 5.81 -6.40 3.96
CA ALA A 247 5.61 -7.18 5.18
C ALA A 247 6.84 -7.23 6.11
N ALA A 248 7.94 -6.55 5.75
CA ALA A 248 9.26 -6.73 6.35
C ALA A 248 9.49 -5.85 7.60
N ASN A 249 10.34 -6.33 8.52
CA ASN A 249 11.04 -5.44 9.44
C ASN A 249 12.14 -4.71 8.67
N LEU A 250 12.14 -3.38 8.73
CA LEU A 250 13.02 -2.55 7.91
C LEU A 250 14.11 -1.94 8.77
N ASP A 251 15.37 -2.29 8.50
CA ASP A 251 16.55 -1.54 8.97
C ASP A 251 16.94 -0.54 7.88
N LEU A 252 16.75 0.74 8.18
CA LEU A 252 16.99 1.86 7.26
C LEU A 252 18.27 2.63 7.62
N GLY A 253 19.09 2.11 8.54
CA GLY A 253 20.26 2.81 9.06
C GLY A 253 21.34 3.15 8.01
N SER A 254 21.36 2.45 6.88
CA SER A 254 22.29 2.67 5.76
C SER A 254 21.83 3.74 4.76
N PHE A 255 20.59 4.22 4.86
CA PHE A 255 20.01 5.09 3.83
C PHE A 255 20.57 6.51 3.94
N ASP A 256 21.15 6.99 2.86
CA ASP A 256 21.40 8.40 2.58
C ASP A 256 20.30 8.91 1.64
N THR A 257 19.44 9.79 2.14
CA THR A 257 18.32 10.36 1.37
C THR A 257 18.57 11.79 0.90
N SER A 258 19.79 12.32 1.07
CA SER A 258 20.12 13.74 0.82
C SER A 258 19.93 14.20 -0.63
N GLN A 259 19.84 13.26 -1.58
CA GLN A 259 19.59 13.54 -3.00
C GLN A 259 18.16 13.19 -3.46
N VAL A 260 17.34 12.62 -2.57
CA VAL A 260 15.98 12.17 -2.89
C VAL A 260 15.06 13.37 -3.00
N ASN A 261 14.35 13.48 -4.14
CA ASN A 261 13.34 14.50 -4.36
C ASN A 261 11.89 13.97 -4.35
N ASN A 262 11.71 12.65 -4.44
CA ASN A 262 10.39 12.02 -4.41
C ASN A 262 10.37 10.87 -3.39
N MET A 263 9.52 11.01 -2.36
CA MET A 263 9.22 9.99 -1.34
C MET A 263 7.72 9.64 -1.29
N SER A 264 6.97 9.97 -2.35
CA SER A 264 5.56 9.61 -2.43
C SER A 264 5.37 8.10 -2.26
N TYR A 265 4.35 7.66 -1.53
CA TYR A 265 4.05 6.24 -1.26
C TYR A 265 5.17 5.45 -0.55
N MET A 266 6.26 6.06 -0.05
CA MET A 266 7.46 5.32 0.38
C MET A 266 7.16 4.21 1.40
N PHE A 267 6.23 4.45 2.34
CA PHE A 267 5.75 3.49 3.33
C PHE A 267 4.23 3.29 3.27
N ASP A 268 3.61 3.53 2.12
CA ASP A 268 2.18 3.27 1.87
C ASP A 268 1.83 1.85 2.31
N SER A 269 0.85 1.67 3.18
CA SER A 269 0.31 0.40 3.65
C SER A 269 1.37 -0.55 4.20
N SER A 270 2.53 -0.03 4.61
CA SER A 270 3.60 -0.85 5.17
C SER A 270 3.15 -1.49 6.47
N ALA A 271 3.42 -2.80 6.62
CA ALA A 271 3.11 -3.54 7.83
C ALA A 271 4.13 -3.31 8.96
N ALA A 272 5.19 -2.51 8.72
CA ALA A 272 6.20 -2.19 9.70
C ALA A 272 5.59 -1.39 10.87
N THR A 273 5.64 -1.97 12.07
CA THR A 273 5.07 -1.32 13.28
C THR A 273 5.96 -0.24 13.90
N SER A 274 7.22 -0.16 13.43
CA SER A 274 8.24 0.82 13.82
C SER A 274 9.08 1.16 12.59
N LEU A 275 9.38 2.44 12.43
CA LEU A 275 10.27 2.97 11.39
C LEU A 275 11.28 3.90 12.06
N ASP A 276 12.57 3.58 11.95
CA ASP A 276 13.65 4.50 12.36
C ASP A 276 13.99 5.40 11.18
N LEU A 277 13.57 6.66 11.27
CA LEU A 277 13.74 7.68 10.23
C LEU A 277 14.82 8.71 10.61
N SER A 278 15.61 8.44 11.66
CA SER A 278 16.55 9.42 12.22
C SER A 278 17.64 9.88 11.26
N ASN A 279 18.00 9.05 10.27
CA ASN A 279 19.00 9.36 9.24
C ASN A 279 18.41 10.01 7.98
N PHE A 280 17.09 10.20 7.90
CA PHE A 280 16.47 10.78 6.72
C PHE A 280 16.75 12.29 6.66
N ASP A 281 17.39 12.70 5.58
CA ASP A 281 17.46 14.08 5.12
C ASP A 281 16.36 14.28 4.06
N THR A 282 15.36 15.09 4.38
CA THR A 282 14.24 15.39 3.46
C THR A 282 14.34 16.78 2.82
N SER A 283 15.46 17.48 2.97
CA SER A 283 15.57 18.90 2.56
C SER A 283 15.43 19.13 1.04
N GLN A 284 15.52 18.08 0.22
CA GLN A 284 15.36 18.13 -1.23
C GLN A 284 14.04 17.51 -1.70
N VAL A 285 13.25 16.94 -0.79
CA VAL A 285 12.00 16.24 -1.11
C VAL A 285 10.93 17.25 -1.50
N GLN A 286 10.30 17.00 -2.65
CA GLN A 286 9.25 17.83 -3.23
C GLN A 286 7.89 17.15 -3.18
N GLU A 287 7.86 15.80 -3.20
CA GLU A 287 6.63 15.00 -3.13
C GLU A 287 6.65 14.03 -1.94
N MET A 288 5.66 14.14 -1.05
CA MET A 288 5.43 13.26 0.10
C MET A 288 4.00 12.69 0.13
N SER A 289 3.27 12.80 -0.97
CA SER A 289 1.90 12.26 -1.05
C SER A 289 1.88 10.77 -0.74
N TYR A 290 0.89 10.32 0.04
CA TYR A 290 0.74 8.93 0.48
C TYR A 290 1.91 8.33 1.28
N MET A 291 2.92 9.11 1.70
CA MET A 291 4.16 8.56 2.28
C MET A 291 3.92 7.59 3.45
N PHE A 292 2.94 7.86 4.31
CA PHE A 292 2.52 7.00 5.43
C PHE A 292 1.03 6.60 5.36
N TYR A 293 0.44 6.64 4.17
CA TYR A 293 -0.96 6.22 3.97
C TYR A 293 -1.14 4.78 4.45
N GLY A 294 -2.12 4.49 5.31
CA GLY A 294 -2.38 3.14 5.82
C GLY A 294 -1.23 2.49 6.60
N SER A 295 -0.19 3.24 6.98
CA SER A 295 0.99 2.69 7.66
C SER A 295 0.63 2.09 9.02
N ALA A 296 1.16 0.90 9.31
CA ALA A 296 1.02 0.23 10.59
C ALA A 296 1.97 0.76 11.69
N ALA A 297 2.80 1.76 11.38
CA ALA A 297 3.74 2.36 12.33
C ALA A 297 2.98 3.02 13.49
N THR A 298 3.24 2.54 14.71
CA THR A 298 2.52 3.04 15.91
C THR A 298 3.02 4.38 16.41
N SER A 299 4.23 4.77 15.98
CA SER A 299 4.85 6.06 16.22
C SER A 299 5.72 6.45 15.03
N LEU A 300 5.77 7.73 14.71
CA LEU A 300 6.63 8.30 13.67
C LEU A 300 7.44 9.44 14.31
N ASP A 301 8.76 9.31 14.36
CA ASP A 301 9.65 10.41 14.71
C ASP A 301 9.94 11.23 13.44
N LEU A 302 9.31 12.40 13.37
CA LEU A 302 9.39 13.32 12.22
C LEU A 302 10.27 14.54 12.53
N SER A 303 11.02 14.51 13.64
CA SER A 303 11.75 15.69 14.13
C SER A 303 12.81 16.22 13.16
N ASN A 304 13.36 15.35 12.30
CA ASN A 304 14.35 15.71 11.28
C ASN A 304 13.76 16.04 9.91
N PHE A 305 12.43 15.99 9.74
CA PHE A 305 11.80 16.28 8.45
C PHE A 305 11.83 17.79 8.18
N ASP A 306 12.54 18.16 7.13
CA ASP A 306 12.41 19.46 6.46
C ASP A 306 11.41 19.32 5.31
N THR A 307 10.28 20.02 5.41
CA THR A 307 9.21 20.01 4.39
C THR A 307 9.16 21.28 3.56
N SER A 308 10.15 22.18 3.67
CA SER A 308 10.07 23.52 3.08
C SER A 308 10.02 23.54 1.53
N GLN A 309 10.33 22.42 0.88
CA GLN A 309 10.28 22.25 -0.58
C GLN A 309 9.10 21.39 -1.05
N VAL A 310 8.31 20.84 -0.13
CA VAL A 310 7.22 19.91 -0.44
C VAL A 310 6.03 20.69 -0.98
N TYR A 311 5.51 20.28 -2.15
CA TYR A 311 4.33 20.88 -2.75
C TYR A 311 3.07 20.01 -2.68
N ASP A 312 3.20 18.71 -2.40
CA ASP A 312 2.08 17.78 -2.26
C ASP A 312 2.23 16.87 -1.03
N MET A 313 1.25 16.98 -0.12
CA MET A 313 1.10 16.15 1.09
C MET A 313 -0.24 15.42 1.11
N SER A 314 -0.91 15.30 -0.05
CA SER A 314 -2.19 14.60 -0.15
C SER A 314 -2.06 13.17 0.37
N TYR A 315 -3.02 12.73 1.18
CA TYR A 315 -3.05 11.40 1.82
C TYR A 315 -1.86 11.04 2.72
N MET A 316 -0.94 11.97 3.05
CA MET A 316 0.33 11.65 3.71
C MET A 316 0.18 10.80 4.99
N PHE A 317 -0.85 11.09 5.81
CA PHE A 317 -1.16 10.36 7.05
C PHE A 317 -2.55 9.75 7.05
N ALA A 318 -3.20 9.62 5.89
CA ALA A 318 -4.52 9.00 5.82
C ALA A 318 -4.45 7.54 6.28
N ASP A 319 -5.43 7.10 7.07
CA ASP A 319 -5.52 5.77 7.67
C ASP A 319 -4.28 5.31 8.47
N SER A 320 -3.38 6.23 8.83
CA SER A 320 -2.23 5.94 9.67
C SER A 320 -2.67 5.58 11.09
N VAL A 321 -2.07 4.52 11.66
CA VAL A 321 -2.38 4.05 13.01
C VAL A 321 -1.64 4.80 14.12
N ALA A 322 -0.75 5.73 13.76
CA ALA A 322 -0.01 6.55 14.72
C ALA A 322 -0.98 7.43 15.52
N THR A 323 -0.95 7.29 16.86
CA THR A 323 -1.88 8.00 17.76
C THR A 323 -1.45 9.42 18.12
N SER A 324 -0.22 9.78 17.74
CA SER A 324 0.40 11.09 17.94
C SER A 324 1.30 11.40 16.74
N LEU A 325 1.24 12.63 16.26
CA LEU A 325 2.09 13.16 15.20
C LEU A 325 2.66 14.50 15.68
N ASP A 326 3.99 14.61 15.80
CA ASP A 326 4.64 15.90 16.03
C ASP A 326 4.90 16.56 14.68
N LEU A 327 4.14 17.62 14.40
CA LEU A 327 4.17 18.37 13.15
C LEU A 327 4.80 19.76 13.31
N SER A 328 5.42 20.03 14.47
CA SER A 328 5.89 21.38 14.82
C SER A 328 6.98 21.93 13.88
N ASN A 329 7.72 21.05 13.19
CA ASN A 329 8.75 21.41 12.22
C ASN A 329 8.25 21.48 10.77
N PHE A 330 6.97 21.19 10.50
CA PHE A 330 6.44 21.21 9.14
C PHE A 330 6.29 22.66 8.66
N ASP A 331 7.01 22.99 7.59
CA ASP A 331 6.77 24.17 6.76
C ASP A 331 5.89 23.74 5.58
N THR A 332 4.65 24.24 5.55
CA THR A 332 3.68 23.95 4.50
C THR A 332 3.49 25.10 3.50
N SER A 333 4.34 26.13 3.54
CA SER A 333 4.17 27.36 2.75
C SER A 333 4.22 27.16 1.23
N GLN A 334 4.78 26.04 0.76
CA GLN A 334 4.80 25.64 -0.65
C GLN A 334 3.75 24.58 -1.01
N VAL A 335 3.02 24.04 -0.02
CA VAL A 335 2.08 22.94 -0.23
C VAL A 335 0.84 23.45 -0.96
N THR A 336 0.47 22.73 -2.03
CA THR A 336 -0.69 23.03 -2.86
C THR A 336 -1.81 22.01 -2.69
N GLY A 337 -1.46 20.75 -2.38
CA GLY A 337 -2.40 19.64 -2.16
C GLY A 337 -2.34 19.09 -0.73
N MET A 338 -3.48 19.10 -0.04
CA MET A 338 -3.70 18.49 1.28
C MET A 338 -4.96 17.62 1.31
N ASP A 339 -5.47 17.21 0.13
CA ASP A 339 -6.64 16.35 0.06
C ASP A 339 -6.38 15.06 0.86
N TYR A 340 -7.33 14.68 1.71
CA TYR A 340 -7.27 13.49 2.57
C TYR A 340 -6.08 13.42 3.54
N MET A 341 -5.28 14.46 3.75
CA MET A 341 -4.01 14.38 4.50
C MET A 341 -4.10 13.63 5.85
N PHE A 342 -5.19 13.81 6.61
CA PHE A 342 -5.46 13.15 7.89
C PHE A 342 -6.76 12.32 7.88
N SER A 343 -7.27 11.95 6.71
CA SER A 343 -8.50 11.14 6.58
C SER A 343 -8.32 9.79 7.28
N GLY A 344 -9.19 9.40 8.22
CA GLY A 344 -9.09 8.14 8.96
C GLY A 344 -7.88 8.04 9.90
N SER A 345 -7.12 9.12 10.09
CA SER A 345 -5.94 9.11 10.97
C SER A 345 -6.31 8.82 12.42
N ALA A 346 -5.55 7.95 13.09
CA ALA A 346 -5.72 7.60 14.49
C ALA A 346 -5.18 8.67 15.47
N ALA A 347 -4.58 9.76 14.97
CA ALA A 347 -4.05 10.82 15.80
C ALA A 347 -5.18 11.54 16.57
N THR A 348 -5.11 11.51 17.90
CA THR A 348 -6.18 12.07 18.76
C THR A 348 -6.06 13.59 18.95
N SER A 349 -4.91 14.15 18.60
CA SER A 349 -4.58 15.58 18.63
C SER A 349 -3.66 15.88 17.46
N LEU A 350 -3.89 17.04 16.83
CA LEU A 350 -3.08 17.58 15.74
C LEU A 350 -2.76 19.04 16.09
N ASP A 351 -1.48 19.35 16.32
CA ASP A 351 -1.01 20.73 16.39
C ASP A 351 -0.72 21.22 14.97
N LEU A 352 -1.57 22.12 14.48
CA LEU A 352 -1.52 22.66 13.12
C LEU A 352 -1.08 24.13 13.12
N SER A 353 -0.54 24.64 14.23
CA SER A 353 -0.20 26.05 14.39
C SER A 353 0.92 26.53 13.45
N SER A 354 1.76 25.62 12.95
CA SER A 354 2.82 25.90 11.96
C SER A 354 2.32 25.90 10.51
N PHE A 355 1.11 25.43 10.23
CA PHE A 355 0.63 25.25 8.87
C PHE A 355 0.32 26.61 8.22
N ASP A 356 1.04 26.93 7.16
CA ASP A 356 0.68 27.96 6.19
C ASP A 356 -0.09 27.29 5.04
N THR A 357 -1.39 27.60 4.91
CA THR A 357 -2.24 27.03 3.86
C THR A 357 -2.53 28.00 2.72
N SER A 358 -1.82 29.15 2.65
CA SER A 358 -2.11 30.22 1.69
C SER A 358 -1.96 29.82 0.21
N GLN A 359 -1.20 28.75 -0.08
CA GLN A 359 -1.04 28.18 -1.43
C GLN A 359 -1.89 26.93 -1.69
N VAL A 360 -2.61 26.43 -0.67
CA VAL A 360 -3.37 25.18 -0.77
C VAL A 360 -4.62 25.41 -1.60
N ASN A 361 -4.81 24.57 -2.62
CA ASN A 361 -5.98 24.61 -3.50
C ASN A 361 -6.93 23.40 -3.31
N GLY A 362 -6.47 22.31 -2.69
CA GLY A 362 -7.25 21.11 -2.38
C GLY A 362 -7.17 20.71 -0.90
N MET A 363 -8.33 20.62 -0.24
CA MET A 363 -8.51 20.19 1.17
C MET A 363 -9.70 19.22 1.33
N SER A 364 -10.14 18.59 0.23
CA SER A 364 -11.27 17.67 0.28
C SER A 364 -10.95 16.51 1.21
N TYR A 365 -11.89 16.14 2.08
CA TYR A 365 -11.74 15.05 3.04
C TYR A 365 -10.53 15.14 3.99
N MET A 366 -9.89 16.30 4.15
CA MET A 366 -8.63 16.44 4.90
C MET A 366 -8.68 15.83 6.31
N PHE A 367 -9.81 15.93 7.01
CA PHE A 367 -10.05 15.39 8.35
C PHE A 367 -11.23 14.40 8.40
N ALA A 368 -11.65 13.83 7.27
CA ALA A 368 -12.76 12.88 7.25
C ALA A 368 -12.42 11.64 8.09
N ASP A 369 -13.32 11.18 8.95
CA ASP A 369 -13.10 10.05 9.88
C ASP A 369 -11.86 10.19 10.79
N SER A 370 -11.30 11.40 10.94
CA SER A 370 -10.13 11.64 11.80
C SER A 370 -10.50 11.48 13.28
N ALA A 371 -9.60 10.84 14.06
CA ALA A 371 -9.75 10.67 15.50
C ALA A 371 -9.47 11.95 16.33
N ALA A 372 -9.06 13.05 15.69
CA ALA A 372 -8.75 14.30 16.37
C ALA A 372 -10.02 14.88 17.03
N THR A 373 -9.97 15.10 18.35
CA THR A 373 -11.17 15.54 19.11
C THR A 373 -11.39 17.06 19.11
N SER A 374 -10.36 17.81 18.71
CA SER A 374 -10.38 19.27 18.53
C SER A 374 -9.43 19.64 17.40
N LEU A 375 -9.84 20.60 16.57
CA LEU A 375 -9.00 21.15 15.50
C LEU A 375 -8.92 22.66 15.66
N ASP A 376 -7.72 23.19 15.87
CA ASP A 376 -7.45 24.62 15.77
C ASP A 376 -7.02 24.93 14.33
N LEU A 377 -7.87 25.65 13.62
CA LEU A 377 -7.69 26.02 12.21
C LEU A 377 -7.59 27.55 12.08
N SER A 378 -7.27 28.26 13.17
CA SER A 378 -7.16 29.72 13.17
C SER A 378 -6.08 30.27 12.22
N SER A 379 -5.06 29.47 11.92
CA SER A 379 -4.00 29.78 10.97
C SER A 379 -4.36 29.55 9.50
N PHE A 380 -5.48 28.86 9.21
CA PHE A 380 -5.77 28.40 7.86
C PHE A 380 -6.25 29.57 6.97
N ASP A 381 -5.46 29.90 5.95
CA ASP A 381 -5.90 30.69 4.81
C ASP A 381 -6.54 29.77 3.76
N THR A 382 -7.85 29.90 3.56
CA THR A 382 -8.61 29.11 2.59
C THR A 382 -8.93 29.89 1.30
N SER A 383 -8.27 31.02 1.05
CA SER A 383 -8.60 31.92 -0.06
C SER A 383 -8.32 31.34 -1.44
N GLN A 384 -7.41 30.37 -1.55
CA GLN A 384 -7.06 29.67 -2.80
C GLN A 384 -7.74 28.29 -2.93
N VAL A 385 -8.50 27.84 -1.92
CA VAL A 385 -9.10 26.50 -1.89
C VAL A 385 -10.27 26.42 -2.86
N ASN A 386 -10.16 25.54 -3.86
CA ASN A 386 -11.22 25.27 -4.84
C ASN A 386 -12.08 24.04 -4.46
N GLY A 387 -11.56 23.16 -3.61
CA GLY A 387 -12.24 21.94 -3.15
C GLY A 387 -12.03 21.70 -1.65
N MET A 388 -13.12 21.77 -0.88
CA MET A 388 -13.16 21.48 0.57
C MET A 388 -14.32 20.52 0.90
N SER A 389 -14.70 19.70 -0.09
CA SER A 389 -15.84 18.80 0.05
C SER A 389 -15.54 17.76 1.12
N TYR A 390 -16.51 17.51 2.00
CA TYR A 390 -16.43 16.46 3.04
C TYR A 390 -15.21 16.58 3.98
N MET A 391 -14.63 17.77 4.14
CA MET A 391 -13.42 18.00 4.94
C MET A 391 -13.48 17.42 6.36
N PHE A 392 -14.66 17.42 7.00
CA PHE A 392 -14.88 16.89 8.35
C PHE A 392 -15.93 15.76 8.37
N ALA A 393 -16.18 15.08 7.24
CA ALA A 393 -17.17 14.01 7.19
C ALA A 393 -16.82 12.92 8.21
N ASP A 394 -17.74 12.59 9.11
CA ASP A 394 -17.55 11.59 10.17
C ASP A 394 -16.35 11.83 11.12
N SER A 395 -15.80 13.05 11.16
CA SER A 395 -14.70 13.41 12.08
C SER A 395 -15.12 13.31 13.56
N ALA A 396 -14.19 12.90 14.42
CA ALA A 396 -14.36 12.89 15.87
C ALA A 396 -14.30 14.28 16.52
N ALA A 397 -14.01 15.34 15.75
CA ALA A 397 -13.84 16.69 16.27
C ALA A 397 -15.14 17.22 16.90
N THR A 398 -15.06 17.57 18.18
CA THR A 398 -16.17 18.20 18.94
C THR A 398 -16.03 19.72 19.03
N SER A 399 -14.88 20.25 18.64
CA SER A 399 -14.58 21.68 18.59
C SER A 399 -13.70 22.01 17.40
N LEU A 400 -14.03 23.12 16.75
CA LEU A 400 -13.29 23.71 15.63
C LEU A 400 -13.03 25.18 15.98
N ASP A 401 -11.76 25.59 16.04
CA ASP A 401 -11.41 27.01 16.11
C ASP A 401 -11.20 27.53 14.69
N LEU A 402 -12.01 28.52 14.31
CA LEU A 402 -11.97 29.21 13.01
C LEU A 402 -11.72 30.71 13.19
N SER A 403 -11.24 31.13 14.36
CA SER A 403 -10.93 32.53 14.61
C SER A 403 -9.75 32.96 13.75
N SER A 404 -9.93 34.04 12.98
CA SER A 404 -8.90 34.62 12.10
C SER A 404 -8.37 35.93 12.66
#